data_AF-A0A7J7DK94-F1
#
_entry.id   AF-A0A7J7DK94-F1
#
_cell.length_a   1.000
_cell.length_b   1.000
_cell.length_c   1.000
_cell.angle_alpha   90.00
_cell.angle_beta   90.00
_cell.angle_gamma   90.00
#
_symmetry.space_group_name_H-M   'P 1'
#
loop_
_entity.id
_entity.type
_entity.pdbx_description
1 polymer ?
#
loop_
_entity_poly.entity_id
_entity_poly.type
_entity_poly.pdbx_seq_one_letter_code
_entity_poly.pdbx_strand_id
1 'polypeptide(L)'
;MMDFECSDVGLWKEALSSYPVRIKSLSKPNLVSFDEFYRSELPSLLHQRNPNPYITTPELSKLMQWKLSRGKWRPRLLDFVSSLDDELVKSASEKAFQSLPDISKAVNALTVLKGVGPATASAILAAYAPDVAPFMSDEAMVAALGHSKDYTLKQYLLFVDKLQTKAKVSFFFFFVVVLMATILVTRKK
;
A
#
# COMPACT_ATOMS: atom_id res chain seq x y z
N MET A 1 13.49 18.01 -1.90
CA MET A 1 12.91 16.74 -1.39
C MET A 1 11.88 17.14 -0.37
N MET A 2 10.66 16.60 -0.44
CA MET A 2 9.59 16.98 0.47
C MET A 2 9.81 16.32 1.84
N ASP A 3 9.81 17.14 2.90
CA ASP A 3 9.98 16.67 4.28
C ASP A 3 8.63 16.21 4.83
N PHE A 4 8.63 15.11 5.60
CA PHE A 4 7.45 14.65 6.31
C PHE A 4 6.92 15.72 7.27
N GLU A 5 7.74 16.62 7.79
CA GLU A 5 7.29 17.72 8.67
C GLU A 5 6.54 18.84 7.93
N CYS A 6 6.64 18.92 6.60
CA CYS A 6 6.01 19.95 5.80
C CYS A 6 4.48 19.99 5.97
N SER A 7 3.94 21.19 6.23
CA SER A 7 2.50 21.46 6.41
C SER A 7 1.89 22.21 5.21
N ASP A 8 2.68 22.54 4.20
CA ASP A 8 2.23 23.27 3.01
C ASP A 8 1.46 22.36 2.05
N VAL A 9 0.13 22.55 2.02
CA VAL A 9 -0.79 21.78 1.18
C VAL A 9 -0.50 21.93 -0.32
N GLY A 10 0.01 23.09 -0.77
CA GLY A 10 0.36 23.34 -2.16
C GLY A 10 1.49 22.43 -2.63
N LEU A 11 2.55 22.33 -1.83
CA LEU A 11 3.67 21.44 -2.11
C LEU A 11 3.24 19.96 -2.15
N TRP A 12 2.29 19.56 -1.30
CA TRP A 12 1.78 18.19 -1.29
C TRP A 12 0.94 17.88 -2.53
N LYS A 13 0.14 18.85 -3.01
CA LYS A 13 -0.61 18.73 -4.27
C LYS A 13 0.32 18.65 -5.48
N GLU A 14 1.39 19.45 -5.50
CA GLU A 14 2.40 19.40 -6.56
C GLU A 14 3.16 18.07 -6.56
N ALA A 15 3.52 17.59 -5.37
CA ALA A 15 4.15 16.29 -5.21
C ALA A 15 3.23 15.18 -5.75
N LEU A 16 1.94 15.22 -5.44
CA LEU A 16 0.92 14.31 -5.95
C LEU A 16 0.79 14.35 -7.47
N SER A 17 0.69 15.55 -8.06
CA SER A 17 0.53 15.72 -9.51
C SER A 17 1.77 15.31 -10.29
N SER A 18 2.96 15.40 -9.69
CA SER A 18 4.22 14.94 -10.30
C SER A 18 4.38 13.42 -10.35
N TYR A 19 3.54 12.68 -9.62
CA TYR A 19 3.67 11.22 -9.47
C TYR A 19 3.72 10.44 -10.81
N PRO A 20 2.82 10.66 -11.78
CA PRO A 20 2.84 9.90 -13.04
C PRO A 20 4.14 10.11 -13.82
N VAL A 21 4.69 11.32 -13.76
CA VAL A 21 5.99 11.65 -14.37
C VAL A 21 7.11 10.89 -13.66
N ARG A 22 7.08 10.83 -12.32
CA ARG A 22 8.08 10.08 -11.52
C ARG A 22 8.05 8.59 -11.83
N ILE A 23 6.88 7.95 -11.87
CA ILE A 23 6.75 6.53 -12.21
C ILE A 23 7.33 6.25 -13.61
N LYS A 24 7.00 7.08 -14.61
CA LYS A 24 7.55 6.95 -15.96
C LYS A 24 9.08 7.11 -15.98
N SER A 25 9.62 8.04 -15.19
CA SER A 25 11.06 8.31 -15.14
C SER A 25 11.91 7.19 -14.54
N LEU A 26 11.31 6.25 -13.79
CA LEU A 26 12.02 5.10 -13.22
C LEU A 26 12.47 4.08 -14.29
N SER A 27 11.90 4.14 -15.50
CA SER A 27 12.28 3.30 -16.66
C SER A 27 12.34 1.80 -16.35
N LYS A 28 11.50 1.32 -15.41
CA LYS A 28 11.40 -0.10 -15.05
C LYS A 28 10.38 -0.79 -15.95
N PRO A 29 10.67 -1.98 -16.50
CA PRO A 29 9.71 -2.72 -17.32
C PRO A 29 8.40 -2.95 -16.60
N ASN A 30 7.28 -2.76 -17.31
CA ASN A 30 5.90 -3.01 -16.84
C ASN A 30 5.44 -2.22 -15.60
N LEU A 31 6.31 -1.44 -14.95
CA LEU A 31 5.97 -0.71 -13.73
C LEU A 31 4.77 0.23 -13.93
N VAL A 32 4.72 0.94 -15.06
CA VAL A 32 3.60 1.86 -15.37
C VAL A 32 2.28 1.10 -15.42
N SER A 33 2.24 -0.06 -16.09
CA SER A 33 1.02 -0.87 -16.20
C SER A 33 0.62 -1.48 -14.85
N PHE A 34 1.59 -1.97 -14.08
CA PHE A 34 1.33 -2.49 -12.74
C PHE A 34 0.84 -1.40 -11.78
N ASP A 35 1.36 -0.20 -11.92
CA ASP A 35 0.99 0.93 -11.07
C ASP A 35 -0.40 1.48 -11.41
N GLU A 36 -0.76 1.53 -12.70
CA GLU A 36 -2.13 1.84 -13.14
C GLU A 36 -3.13 0.83 -12.58
N PHE A 37 -2.79 -0.47 -12.65
CA PHE A 37 -3.62 -1.50 -12.03
C PHE A 37 -3.83 -1.26 -10.53
N TYR A 38 -2.75 -1.04 -9.78
CA TYR A 38 -2.85 -0.88 -8.33
C TYR A 38 -3.61 0.37 -7.91
N ARG A 39 -3.42 1.49 -8.62
CA ARG A 39 -3.97 2.80 -8.22
C ARG A 39 -5.39 3.05 -8.72
N SER A 40 -5.76 2.46 -9.86
CA SER A 40 -7.00 2.77 -10.56
C SER A 40 -7.90 1.54 -10.68
N GLU A 41 -7.40 0.47 -11.31
CA GLU A 41 -8.22 -0.71 -11.62
C GLU A 41 -8.62 -1.48 -10.35
N LEU A 42 -7.65 -1.81 -9.50
CA LEU A 42 -7.86 -2.64 -8.32
C LEU A 42 -8.84 -2.00 -7.31
N PRO A 43 -8.69 -0.72 -6.92
CA PRO A 43 -9.69 -0.06 -6.06
C PRO A 43 -11.09 -0.14 -6.66
N SER A 44 -11.24 0.12 -7.96
CA SER A 44 -12.54 0.03 -8.65
C SER A 44 -13.14 -1.37 -8.56
N LEU A 45 -12.34 -2.42 -8.83
CA LEU A 45 -12.76 -3.82 -8.74
C LEU A 45 -13.20 -4.21 -7.32
N LEU A 46 -12.46 -3.78 -6.29
CA LEU A 46 -12.80 -4.05 -4.89
C LEU A 46 -14.13 -3.39 -4.51
N HIS A 47 -14.33 -2.12 -4.88
CA HIS A 47 -15.54 -1.38 -4.54
C HIS A 47 -16.78 -1.85 -5.32
N GLN A 48 -16.61 -2.35 -6.54
CA GLN A 48 -17.70 -2.96 -7.32
C GLN A 48 -18.28 -4.22 -6.65
N ARG A 49 -17.53 -4.86 -5.74
CA ARG A 49 -17.96 -6.06 -4.99
C ARG A 49 -18.62 -5.74 -3.65
N ASN A 50 -18.80 -4.47 -3.31
CA ASN A 50 -19.54 -4.09 -2.11
C ASN A 50 -20.98 -4.65 -2.15
N PRO A 51 -21.54 -5.10 -1.00
CA PRO A 51 -21.08 -4.87 0.36
C PRO A 51 -20.04 -5.89 0.89
N ASN A 52 -19.68 -6.92 0.12
CA ASN A 52 -18.72 -7.95 0.52
C ASN A 52 -17.48 -7.88 -0.39
N PRO A 53 -16.64 -6.83 -0.26
CA PRO A 53 -15.44 -6.68 -1.07
C PRO A 53 -14.45 -7.81 -0.79
N TYR A 54 -13.72 -8.23 -1.81
CA TYR A 54 -12.65 -9.21 -1.71
C TYR A 54 -11.63 -9.01 -2.83
N ILE A 55 -10.41 -9.47 -2.60
CA ILE A 55 -9.39 -9.64 -3.65
C ILE A 55 -9.35 -11.10 -4.08
N THR A 56 -9.11 -11.35 -5.36
CA THR A 56 -8.90 -12.69 -5.92
C THR A 56 -7.41 -13.05 -5.96
N THR A 57 -7.07 -14.34 -6.09
CA THR A 57 -5.68 -14.78 -6.24
C THR A 57 -4.97 -14.12 -7.43
N PRO A 58 -5.57 -14.01 -8.64
CA PRO A 58 -4.95 -13.30 -9.76
C PRO A 58 -4.67 -11.82 -9.48
N GLU A 59 -5.60 -11.13 -8.82
CA GLU A 59 -5.44 -9.72 -8.44
C GLU A 59 -4.35 -9.54 -7.37
N LEU A 60 -4.32 -10.41 -6.37
CA LEU A 60 -3.28 -10.42 -5.34
C LEU A 60 -1.90 -10.71 -5.95
N SER A 61 -1.84 -11.60 -6.92
CA SER A 61 -0.62 -11.90 -7.68
C SER A 61 -0.13 -10.69 -8.47
N LYS A 62 -1.04 -9.97 -9.14
CA LYS A 62 -0.72 -8.73 -9.88
C LYS A 62 -0.30 -7.59 -8.93
N LEU A 63 -0.93 -7.46 -7.76
CA LEU A 63 -0.51 -6.56 -6.69
C LEU A 63 0.89 -6.92 -6.17
N MET A 64 1.21 -8.20 -6.01
CA MET A 64 2.55 -8.64 -5.60
C MET A 64 3.59 -8.29 -6.66
N GLN A 65 3.29 -8.48 -7.95
CA GLN A 65 4.16 -8.05 -9.05
C GLN A 65 4.42 -6.54 -9.01
N TRP A 66 3.37 -5.72 -8.84
CA TRP A 66 3.50 -4.28 -8.62
C TRP A 66 4.44 -3.97 -7.45
N LYS A 67 4.20 -4.57 -6.27
CA LYS A 67 5.01 -4.34 -5.07
C LYS A 67 6.47 -4.75 -5.23
N LEU A 68 6.75 -5.85 -5.93
CA LEU A 68 8.11 -6.32 -6.18
C LEU A 68 8.82 -5.51 -7.28
N SER A 69 8.10 -4.94 -8.24
CA SER A 69 8.67 -4.11 -9.30
C SER A 69 9.20 -2.76 -8.78
N ARG A 70 8.57 -2.22 -7.74
CA ARG A 70 9.01 -0.97 -7.08
C ARG A 70 10.15 -1.18 -6.09
N GLY A 71 10.18 -2.31 -5.38
CA GLY A 71 11.13 -2.58 -4.29
C GLY A 71 12.19 -3.65 -4.59
N LYS A 72 12.62 -4.36 -3.53
CA LYS A 72 13.54 -5.50 -3.65
C LYS A 72 12.81 -6.71 -4.24
N TRP A 73 13.26 -7.17 -5.40
CA TRP A 73 12.76 -8.38 -6.04
C TRP A 73 12.95 -9.61 -5.16
N ARG A 74 11.85 -10.34 -4.90
CA ARG A 74 11.81 -11.57 -4.10
C ARG A 74 10.80 -12.54 -4.73
N PRO A 75 11.20 -13.29 -5.78
CA PRO A 75 10.28 -14.02 -6.65
C PRO A 75 9.48 -15.09 -5.90
N ARG A 76 10.09 -15.72 -4.87
CA ARG A 76 9.41 -16.69 -4.00
C ARG A 76 8.11 -16.17 -3.37
N LEU A 77 7.99 -14.87 -3.13
CA LEU A 77 6.74 -14.29 -2.59
C LEU A 77 5.62 -14.32 -3.63
N LEU A 78 5.95 -14.12 -4.90
CA LEU A 78 5.00 -14.25 -5.99
C LEU A 78 4.57 -15.72 -6.13
N ASP A 79 5.50 -16.67 -6.08
CA ASP A 79 5.18 -18.10 -6.16
C ASP A 79 4.21 -18.54 -5.04
N PHE A 80 4.43 -18.06 -3.81
CA PHE A 80 3.53 -18.33 -2.70
C PHE A 80 2.14 -17.78 -2.93
N VAL A 81 2.03 -16.52 -3.39
CA VAL A 81 0.74 -15.88 -3.63
C VAL A 81 0.00 -16.54 -4.79
N SER A 82 0.68 -16.80 -5.90
CA SER A 82 0.07 -17.39 -7.11
C SER A 82 -0.41 -18.82 -6.90
N SER A 83 0.05 -19.51 -5.85
CA SER A 83 -0.36 -20.87 -5.48
C SER A 83 -1.42 -20.91 -4.37
N LEU A 84 -1.91 -19.77 -3.90
CA LEU A 84 -2.99 -19.71 -2.92
C LEU A 84 -4.32 -20.13 -3.55
N ASP A 85 -5.10 -20.89 -2.78
CA ASP A 85 -6.49 -21.15 -3.08
C ASP A 85 -7.30 -19.83 -3.12
N ASP A 86 -8.12 -19.66 -4.16
CA ASP A 86 -8.84 -18.41 -4.40
C ASP A 86 -9.91 -18.14 -3.34
N GLU A 87 -10.58 -19.18 -2.84
CA GLU A 87 -11.58 -19.04 -1.78
C GLU A 87 -10.94 -18.67 -0.44
N LEU A 88 -9.74 -19.18 -0.15
CA LEU A 88 -8.96 -18.74 1.00
C LEU A 88 -8.58 -17.25 0.90
N VAL A 89 -8.15 -16.78 -0.27
CA VAL A 89 -7.79 -15.36 -0.47
C VAL A 89 -9.02 -14.45 -0.33
N LYS A 90 -10.14 -14.85 -0.93
CA LYS A 90 -11.43 -14.13 -0.77
C LYS A 90 -11.84 -14.07 0.69
N SER A 91 -11.94 -15.21 1.38
CA SER A 91 -12.37 -15.27 2.78
C SER A 91 -11.48 -14.44 3.71
N ALA A 92 -10.16 -14.48 3.52
CA ALA A 92 -9.21 -13.71 4.32
C ALA A 92 -9.38 -12.19 4.07
N SER A 93 -9.55 -11.78 2.82
CA SER A 93 -9.70 -10.37 2.47
C SER A 93 -11.06 -9.78 2.86
N GLU A 94 -12.16 -10.52 2.72
CA GLU A 94 -13.48 -10.09 3.21
C GLU A 94 -13.44 -9.81 4.72
N LYS A 95 -12.90 -10.75 5.50
CA LYS A 95 -12.71 -10.58 6.96
C LYS A 95 -11.84 -9.37 7.29
N ALA A 96 -10.82 -9.11 6.49
CA ALA A 96 -9.92 -8.00 6.69
C ALA A 96 -10.62 -6.66 6.45
N PHE A 97 -11.35 -6.52 5.35
CA PHE A 97 -12.08 -5.31 5.02
C PHE A 97 -13.22 -5.04 6.02
N GLN A 98 -13.95 -6.07 6.43
CA GLN A 98 -14.98 -5.97 7.49
C GLN A 98 -14.42 -5.60 8.86
N SER A 99 -13.12 -5.85 9.10
CA SER A 99 -12.48 -5.51 10.37
C SER A 99 -12.06 -4.05 10.47
N LEU A 100 -12.06 -3.29 9.36
CA LEU A 100 -11.75 -1.87 9.40
C LEU A 100 -12.83 -1.09 10.20
N PRO A 101 -12.45 -0.07 11.00
CA PRO A 101 -11.13 0.55 11.06
C PRO A 101 -10.10 -0.09 12.01
N ASP A 102 -10.35 -1.29 12.56
CA ASP A 102 -9.36 -2.01 13.36
C ASP A 102 -8.26 -2.59 12.46
N ILE A 103 -7.19 -1.79 12.29
CA ILE A 103 -6.01 -2.14 11.48
C ILE A 103 -5.34 -3.43 11.96
N SER A 104 -5.25 -3.63 13.27
CA SER A 104 -4.59 -4.80 13.83
C SER A 104 -5.31 -6.07 13.43
N LYS A 105 -6.64 -6.08 13.61
CA LYS A 105 -7.49 -7.20 13.22
C LYS A 105 -7.50 -7.41 11.70
N ALA A 106 -7.57 -6.33 10.92
CA ALA A 106 -7.54 -6.40 9.46
C ALA A 106 -6.23 -7.00 8.91
N VAL A 107 -5.08 -6.58 9.45
CA VAL A 107 -3.78 -7.15 9.06
C VAL A 107 -3.69 -8.61 9.47
N ASN A 108 -4.10 -8.96 10.70
CA ASN A 108 -4.07 -10.34 11.17
C ASN A 108 -4.90 -11.28 10.28
N ALA A 109 -6.06 -10.82 9.79
CA ALA A 109 -6.90 -11.57 8.86
C ALA A 109 -6.20 -11.87 7.52
N LEU A 110 -5.32 -10.98 7.04
CA LEU A 110 -4.55 -11.17 5.79
C LEU A 110 -3.26 -11.97 5.99
N THR A 111 -2.61 -11.86 7.14
CA THR A 111 -1.32 -12.52 7.40
C THR A 111 -1.39 -14.04 7.57
N VAL A 112 -2.60 -14.61 7.53
CA VAL A 112 -2.81 -16.06 7.40
C VAL A 112 -2.41 -16.59 6.02
N LEU A 113 -2.40 -15.72 5.00
CA LEU A 113 -2.05 -16.07 3.63
C LEU A 113 -0.53 -16.19 3.49
N LYS A 114 -0.06 -17.35 2.99
CA LYS A 114 1.37 -17.58 2.76
C LYS A 114 1.93 -16.53 1.79
N GLY A 115 3.03 -15.88 2.18
CA GLY A 115 3.64 -14.81 1.39
C GLY A 115 3.06 -13.40 1.64
N VAL A 116 2.00 -13.29 2.45
CA VAL A 116 1.41 -12.01 2.87
C VAL A 116 1.85 -11.70 4.31
N GLY A 117 2.81 -10.78 4.45
CA GLY A 117 3.16 -10.16 5.73
C GLY A 117 2.52 -8.78 5.90
N PRO A 118 2.77 -8.07 7.02
CA PRO A 118 2.18 -6.74 7.28
C PRO A 118 2.36 -5.73 6.14
N ALA A 119 3.52 -5.71 5.49
CA ALA A 119 3.77 -4.84 4.34
C ALA A 119 2.86 -5.16 3.15
N THR A 120 2.60 -6.44 2.83
CA THR A 120 1.69 -6.81 1.74
C THR A 120 0.24 -6.61 2.15
N ALA A 121 -0.12 -6.97 3.39
CA ALA A 121 -1.44 -6.74 3.95
C ALA A 121 -1.82 -5.25 3.89
N SER A 122 -0.91 -4.35 4.26
CA SER A 122 -1.13 -2.89 4.17
C SER A 122 -1.37 -2.40 2.74
N ALA A 123 -0.80 -3.05 1.71
CA ALA A 123 -1.06 -2.70 0.31
C ALA A 123 -2.48 -3.12 -0.12
N ILE A 124 -2.92 -4.31 0.31
CA ILE A 124 -4.29 -4.79 0.05
C ILE A 124 -5.29 -3.85 0.72
N LEU A 125 -5.07 -3.51 1.98
CA LEU A 125 -5.94 -2.60 2.74
C LEU A 125 -5.94 -1.19 2.14
N ALA A 126 -4.78 -0.66 1.74
CA ALA A 126 -4.68 0.66 1.13
C ALA A 126 -5.36 0.75 -0.25
N ALA A 127 -5.47 -0.35 -0.99
CA ALA A 127 -6.22 -0.38 -2.25
C ALA A 127 -7.75 -0.29 -2.02
N TYR A 128 -8.24 -0.76 -0.86
CA TYR A 128 -9.65 -0.72 -0.51
C TYR A 128 -10.02 0.54 0.28
N ALA A 129 -9.36 0.77 1.40
CA ALA A 129 -9.64 1.86 2.33
C ALA A 129 -8.34 2.67 2.58
N PRO A 130 -7.83 3.38 1.56
CA PRO A 130 -6.62 4.18 1.66
C PRO A 130 -6.66 5.21 2.79
N ASP A 131 -7.86 5.74 3.02
CA ASP A 131 -8.25 6.61 4.10
C ASP A 131 -7.92 6.06 5.49
N VAL A 132 -8.22 4.77 5.69
CA VAL A 132 -8.10 4.15 7.00
C VAL A 132 -6.74 3.48 7.17
N ALA A 133 -6.27 2.78 6.13
CA ALA A 133 -5.13 1.88 6.17
C ALA A 133 -4.07 2.28 5.12
N PRO A 134 -3.11 3.15 5.47
CA PRO A 134 -2.06 3.56 4.53
C PRO A 134 -1.09 2.42 4.20
N PHE A 135 -0.46 2.48 3.02
CA PHE A 135 0.51 1.46 2.59
C PHE A 135 1.88 1.62 3.27
N MET A 136 2.37 0.55 3.90
CA MET A 136 3.65 0.45 4.61
C MET A 136 4.84 0.25 3.64
N SER A 137 5.17 1.28 2.85
CA SER A 137 6.38 1.28 2.00
C SER A 137 7.65 1.65 2.78
N ASP A 138 8.83 1.22 2.30
CA ASP A 138 10.11 1.56 2.92
C ASP A 138 10.31 3.07 3.01
N GLU A 139 9.97 3.75 1.92
CA GLU A 139 10.00 5.19 1.75
C GLU A 139 9.14 5.91 2.79
N ALA A 140 7.89 5.49 2.93
CA ALA A 140 6.96 6.10 3.88
C ALA A 140 7.35 5.80 5.33
N MET A 141 7.86 4.60 5.60
CA MET A 141 8.38 4.21 6.92
C MET A 141 9.61 5.05 7.31
N VAL A 142 10.56 5.27 6.40
CA VAL A 142 11.69 6.17 6.64
C VAL A 142 11.21 7.60 6.87
N ALA A 143 10.28 8.10 6.05
CA ALA A 143 9.78 9.47 6.18
C ALA A 143 9.05 9.70 7.51
N ALA A 144 8.18 8.77 7.94
CA ALA A 144 7.36 8.95 9.13
C ALA A 144 8.08 8.52 10.43
N LEU A 145 8.85 7.42 10.40
CA LEU A 145 9.46 6.82 11.60
C LEU A 145 10.98 6.97 11.66
N GLY A 146 11.64 7.39 10.57
CA GLY A 146 13.10 7.49 10.49
C GLY A 146 13.81 6.16 10.18
N HIS A 147 13.09 5.05 10.04
CA HIS A 147 13.65 3.73 9.72
C HIS A 147 12.64 2.83 8.98
N SER A 148 13.12 1.80 8.28
CA SER A 148 12.29 0.87 7.48
C SER A 148 12.58 -0.62 7.68
N LYS A 149 13.45 -0.99 8.61
CA LYS A 149 13.96 -2.38 8.70
C LYS A 149 13.00 -3.38 9.34
N ASP A 150 11.92 -2.92 9.95
CA ASP A 150 11.04 -3.75 10.79
C ASP A 150 9.60 -3.81 10.23
N TYR A 151 9.31 -4.79 9.39
CA TYR A 151 7.98 -5.02 8.80
C TYR A 151 7.04 -5.78 9.76
N THR A 152 6.98 -5.33 11.02
CA THR A 152 6.13 -5.93 12.05
C THR A 152 4.79 -5.22 12.12
N LEU A 153 3.77 -5.91 12.64
CA LEU A 153 2.47 -5.29 12.90
C LEU A 153 2.60 -4.08 13.84
N LYS A 154 3.41 -4.20 14.90
CA LYS A 154 3.67 -3.10 15.85
C LYS A 154 4.16 -1.83 15.14
N GLN A 155 5.12 -1.98 14.24
CA GLN A 155 5.67 -0.86 13.48
C GLN A 155 4.67 -0.29 12.48
N TYR A 156 3.85 -1.14 11.88
CA TYR A 156 2.77 -0.68 11.02
C TYR A 156 1.74 0.14 11.79
N LEU A 157 1.34 -0.28 12.99
CA LEU A 157 0.39 0.48 13.81
C LEU A 157 0.94 1.86 14.22
N LEU A 158 2.23 1.95 14.58
CA LEU A 158 2.90 3.24 14.85
C LEU A 158 2.92 4.14 13.61
N PHE A 159 3.16 3.56 12.43
CA PHE A 159 3.13 4.27 11.16
C PHE A 159 1.73 4.80 10.85
N VAL A 160 0.68 3.99 11.00
CA VAL A 160 -0.70 4.43 10.78
C VAL A 160 -1.07 5.56 11.73
N ASP A 161 -0.74 5.44 13.02
CA ASP A 161 -1.03 6.48 14.02
C ASP A 161 -0.37 7.83 13.70
N LYS A 162 0.92 7.81 13.32
CA LYS A 162 1.61 9.04 12.89
C LYS A 162 0.96 9.68 11.67
N LEU A 163 0.60 8.88 10.68
CA LEU A 163 -0.03 9.38 9.46
C LEU A 163 -1.41 9.95 9.72
N GLN A 164 -2.23 9.27 10.52
CA GLN A 164 -3.56 9.74 10.90
C GLN A 164 -3.48 11.02 11.75
N THR A 165 -2.52 11.10 12.67
CA THR A 165 -2.26 12.31 13.47
C THR A 165 -1.88 13.47 12.57
N LYS A 166 -0.97 13.25 11.61
CA LYS A 166 -0.60 14.29 10.65
C LYS A 166 -1.78 14.72 9.76
N ALA A 167 -2.63 13.77 9.38
CA ALA A 167 -3.81 14.06 8.58
C ALA A 167 -4.85 14.92 9.29
N LYS A 168 -4.96 14.85 10.63
CA LYS A 168 -5.87 15.71 11.41
C LYS A 168 -5.45 17.18 11.44
N VAL A 169 -4.14 17.46 11.35
CA VAL A 169 -3.57 18.82 11.41
C VAL A 169 -3.65 19.54 10.06
N SER A 170 -3.92 18.82 8.98
CA SER A 170 -4.08 19.37 7.64
C SER A 170 -5.28 18.69 6.98
N PHE A 171 -6.43 19.38 6.94
CA PHE A 171 -7.74 18.90 6.45
C PHE A 171 -7.75 18.29 5.02
N PHE A 172 -6.60 18.27 4.34
CA PHE A 172 -6.39 17.81 2.97
C PHE A 172 -5.40 16.62 2.84
N PHE A 173 -4.85 16.11 3.94
CA PHE A 173 -3.67 15.22 3.93
C PHE A 173 -3.93 13.76 3.55
N PHE A 174 -5.20 13.37 3.50
CA PHE A 174 -5.60 11.98 3.39
C PHE A 174 -5.28 11.34 2.04
N PHE A 175 -5.48 12.11 0.98
CA PHE A 175 -5.18 11.67 -0.38
C PHE A 175 -3.67 11.67 -0.69
N VAL A 176 -2.91 12.47 0.05
CA VAL A 176 -1.49 12.70 -0.18
C VAL A 176 -0.66 11.60 0.46
N VAL A 177 -0.95 11.26 1.72
CA VAL A 177 -0.23 10.20 2.45
C VAL A 177 -0.36 8.83 1.78
N VAL A 178 -1.51 8.57 1.17
CA VAL A 178 -1.83 7.32 0.46
C VAL A 178 -1.07 7.19 -0.86
N LEU A 179 -0.79 8.30 -1.52
CA LEU A 179 -0.09 8.32 -2.81
C LEU A 179 1.44 8.46 -2.68
N MET A 180 1.92 8.87 -1.51
CA MET A 180 3.32 9.24 -1.23
C MET A 180 4.27 8.07 -0.95
N ALA A 181 3.88 6.83 -1.23
CA ALA A 181 4.83 5.71 -1.24
C ALA A 181 5.89 5.83 -2.37
N THR A 182 5.78 6.81 -3.28
CA THR A 182 6.53 6.83 -4.55
C THR A 182 7.46 8.03 -4.76
N ILE A 183 7.64 8.93 -3.77
CA ILE A 183 8.60 10.04 -3.92
C ILE A 183 10.01 9.74 -3.43
N LEU A 184 10.25 8.61 -2.77
CA LEU A 184 11.59 8.22 -2.32
C LEU A 184 12.13 6.94 -2.97
N VAL A 185 11.71 6.62 -4.22
CA VAL A 185 12.50 5.67 -5.04
C VAL A 185 13.71 6.42 -5.64
N THR A 186 14.57 6.95 -4.78
CA THR A 186 15.90 7.46 -5.14
C THR A 186 16.93 7.00 -4.11
N ARG A 187 17.14 5.68 -4.04
CA ARG A 187 18.50 5.18 -3.93
C ARG A 187 18.75 4.23 -5.07
N LYS A 188 19.57 4.69 -6.03
CA LYS A 188 20.50 3.80 -6.74
C LYS A 188 21.08 2.86 -5.68
N LYS A 189 20.75 1.58 -5.77
CA LYS A 189 21.75 0.59 -5.41
C LYS A 189 22.75 0.52 -6.54
#